data_AF-A0A838DN48-F1
#
_entry.id   AF-A0A838DN48-F1
#
_cell.length_a   1.000
_cell.length_b   1.000
_cell.length_c   1.000
_cell.angle_alpha   90.00
_cell.angle_beta   90.00
_cell.angle_gamma   90.00
#
_symmetry.space_group_name_H-M   'P 1'
#
loop_
_entity.id
_entity.type
_entity.pdbx_description
1 polymer ?
#
loop_
_entity_poly.entity_id
_entity_poly.type
_entity_poly.pdbx_seq_one_letter_code
_entity_poly.pdbx_strand_id
1 'polypeptide(L)'
;MTSHASPQPSARVTQARAAAQRTKLDAQARRRRTAVEEALPHTRGKSTQASLLSKRRASATMEGAIADYLLDHEGGNASQKTIQWHQTALGLLRSFLEEERGIRLVGEVDAPDINAWFAFMRKTPASRGKIRSERTIQTYARSARAFFHWLVRRETIERSPFDRVVFPKVGKPLIRILESDEFERLLVACTPPGEIGPLADRAA
;
A
#
# COMPACT_ATOMS: atom_id res chain seq x y z
N MET A 1 91.61 -28.62 -22.95
CA MET A 1 90.52 -27.66 -23.26
C MET A 1 89.29 -28.07 -22.46
N THR A 2 89.21 -27.63 -21.22
CA THR A 2 88.06 -27.88 -20.33
C THR A 2 87.95 -26.69 -19.38
N SER A 3 86.84 -25.96 -19.43
CA SER A 3 86.46 -25.03 -18.36
C SER A 3 84.97 -25.16 -18.14
N HIS A 4 84.63 -25.91 -17.10
CA HIS A 4 83.32 -25.91 -16.48
C HIS A 4 83.23 -24.69 -15.56
N ALA A 5 82.32 -23.77 -15.86
CA ALA A 5 81.96 -22.67 -14.98
C ALA A 5 80.85 -23.11 -14.02
N SER A 6 81.19 -23.24 -12.74
CA SER A 6 80.24 -23.48 -11.65
C SER A 6 79.49 -22.17 -11.30
N PRO A 7 78.15 -22.19 -11.11
CA PRO A 7 77.42 -20.99 -10.72
C PRO A 7 77.54 -20.72 -9.21
N GLN A 8 77.78 -19.45 -8.88
CA GLN A 8 78.02 -18.91 -7.54
C GLN A 8 76.85 -19.13 -6.55
N PRO A 9 77.13 -19.42 -5.26
CA PRO A 9 76.14 -19.82 -4.25
C PRO A 9 75.16 -18.71 -3.80
N SER A 10 75.49 -17.43 -4.00
CA SER A 10 74.69 -16.29 -3.51
C SER A 10 73.35 -16.07 -4.25
N ALA A 11 73.29 -16.40 -5.55
CA ALA A 11 72.08 -16.24 -6.35
C ALA A 11 70.96 -17.24 -5.98
N ARG A 12 71.35 -18.45 -5.52
CA ARG A 12 70.40 -19.50 -5.10
C ARG A 12 69.69 -19.17 -3.80
N VAL A 13 70.39 -18.53 -2.85
CA VAL A 13 69.80 -18.12 -1.56
C VAL A 13 68.75 -17.02 -1.76
N THR A 14 69.00 -16.07 -2.67
CA THR A 14 68.06 -14.98 -3.00
C THR A 14 66.81 -15.50 -3.72
N GLN A 15 66.97 -16.43 -4.67
CA GLN A 15 65.84 -17.09 -5.34
C GLN A 15 65.00 -17.94 -4.37
N ALA A 16 65.63 -18.66 -3.45
CA ALA A 16 64.93 -19.46 -2.43
C ALA A 16 64.10 -18.57 -1.47
N ARG A 17 64.64 -17.41 -1.06
CA ARG A 17 63.94 -16.45 -0.20
C ARG A 17 62.74 -15.81 -0.90
N ALA A 18 62.89 -15.47 -2.19
CA ALA A 18 61.81 -14.93 -3.01
C ALA A 18 60.68 -15.95 -3.25
N ALA A 19 61.01 -17.22 -3.47
CA ALA A 19 60.04 -18.29 -3.60
C ALA A 19 59.26 -18.52 -2.31
N ALA A 20 59.94 -18.54 -1.15
CA ALA A 20 59.29 -18.69 0.15
C ALA A 20 58.34 -17.52 0.48
N GLN A 21 58.68 -16.29 0.10
CA GLN A 21 57.81 -15.12 0.28
C GLN A 21 56.56 -15.19 -0.61
N ARG A 22 56.68 -15.63 -1.87
CA ARG A 22 55.54 -15.83 -2.78
C ARG A 22 54.58 -16.90 -2.25
N THR A 23 55.10 -18.05 -1.83
CA THR A 23 54.28 -19.12 -1.23
C THR A 23 53.54 -18.65 0.02
N LYS A 24 54.17 -17.80 0.86
CA LYS A 24 53.54 -17.25 2.06
C LYS A 24 52.41 -16.27 1.72
N LEU A 25 52.60 -15.41 0.72
CA LEU A 25 51.58 -14.49 0.22
C LEU A 25 50.40 -15.23 -0.40
N ASP A 26 50.65 -16.27 -1.18
CA ASP A 26 49.60 -17.09 -1.80
C ASP A 26 48.80 -17.88 -0.75
N ALA A 27 49.47 -18.42 0.28
CA ALA A 27 48.81 -19.07 1.40
C ALA A 27 47.93 -18.08 2.19
N GLN A 28 48.41 -16.84 2.38
CA GLN A 28 47.64 -15.79 3.05
C GLN A 28 46.43 -15.34 2.20
N ALA A 29 46.60 -15.23 0.88
CA ALA A 29 45.52 -14.90 -0.05
C ALA A 29 44.44 -15.99 -0.10
N ARG A 30 44.84 -17.27 -0.08
CA ARG A 30 43.92 -18.41 0.02
C ARG A 30 43.13 -18.38 1.32
N ARG A 31 43.80 -18.22 2.48
CA ARG A 31 43.13 -18.10 3.79
C ARG A 31 42.14 -16.95 3.83
N ARG A 32 42.45 -15.81 3.21
CA ARG A 32 41.55 -14.65 3.14
C ARG A 32 40.32 -14.92 2.27
N ARG A 33 40.47 -15.65 1.16
CA ARG A 33 39.34 -16.08 0.31
C ARG A 33 38.44 -17.08 1.03
N THR A 34 39.02 -18.08 1.70
CA THR A 34 38.25 -19.06 2.48
C THR A 34 37.50 -18.39 3.63
N ALA A 35 38.13 -17.45 4.35
CA ALA A 35 37.46 -16.70 5.42
C ALA A 35 36.34 -15.78 4.89
N VAL A 36 36.45 -15.22 3.69
CA VAL A 36 35.38 -14.44 3.05
C VAL A 36 34.23 -15.34 2.60
N GLU A 37 34.54 -16.53 2.09
CA GLU A 37 33.55 -17.53 1.64
C GLU A 37 32.79 -18.17 2.82
N GLU A 38 33.47 -18.38 3.96
CA GLU A 38 32.87 -18.85 5.21
C GLU A 38 32.11 -17.75 5.97
N ALA A 39 32.48 -16.47 5.79
CA ALA A 39 31.79 -15.33 6.40
C ALA A 39 30.56 -14.85 5.60
N LEU A 40 30.28 -15.40 4.41
CA LEU A 40 29.02 -15.14 3.72
C LEU A 40 27.89 -15.89 4.44
N PRO A 41 26.91 -15.18 5.05
CA PRO A 41 25.81 -15.85 5.72
C PRO A 41 24.97 -16.63 4.71
N HIS A 42 24.70 -17.90 5.03
CA HIS A 42 23.71 -18.74 4.35
C HIS A 42 22.31 -18.08 4.41
N THR A 43 22.02 -17.20 3.45
CA THR A 43 20.74 -16.48 3.29
C THR A 43 19.69 -17.29 2.53
N ARG A 44 20.03 -18.48 2.01
CA ARG A 44 19.13 -19.33 1.20
C ARG A 44 17.88 -19.83 1.94
N GLY A 45 17.92 -20.00 3.27
CA GLY A 45 16.77 -20.51 4.05
C GLY A 45 15.68 -19.48 4.34
N LYS A 46 16.05 -18.22 4.64
CA LYS A 46 15.10 -17.15 5.00
C LYS A 46 14.30 -16.66 3.79
N SER A 47 14.91 -16.62 2.60
CA SER A 47 14.26 -16.18 1.36
C SER A 47 13.11 -17.10 0.94
N THR A 48 13.27 -18.42 1.13
CA THR A 48 12.26 -19.41 0.71
C THR A 48 11.04 -19.38 1.62
N GLN A 49 11.24 -19.30 2.94
CA GLN A 49 10.14 -19.22 3.90
C GLN A 49 9.37 -17.90 3.78
N ALA A 50 10.07 -16.76 3.62
CA ALA A 50 9.44 -15.46 3.39
C ALA A 50 8.62 -15.42 2.09
N SER A 51 9.15 -16.00 1.01
CA SER A 51 8.43 -16.10 -0.27
C SER A 51 7.17 -16.97 -0.17
N LEU A 52 7.23 -18.09 0.55
CA LEU A 52 6.06 -18.95 0.78
C LEU A 52 4.98 -18.26 1.63
N LEU A 53 5.37 -17.50 2.65
CA LEU A 53 4.45 -16.71 3.47
C LEU A 53 3.82 -15.57 2.67
N SER A 54 4.60 -14.86 1.84
CA SER A 54 4.10 -13.83 0.94
C SER A 54 3.10 -14.41 -0.07
N LYS A 55 3.41 -15.55 -0.70
CA LYS A 55 2.47 -16.25 -1.59
C LYS A 55 1.18 -16.64 -0.87
N ARG A 56 1.27 -17.18 0.35
CA ARG A 56 0.08 -17.53 1.15
C ARG A 56 -0.76 -16.31 1.54
N ARG A 57 -0.12 -15.19 1.87
CA ARG A 57 -0.81 -13.93 2.20
C ARG A 57 -1.48 -13.31 0.97
N ALA A 58 -0.86 -13.40 -0.20
CA ALA A 58 -1.49 -12.98 -1.46
C ALA A 58 -2.72 -13.84 -1.83
N SER A 59 -2.78 -15.09 -1.33
CA SER A 59 -3.97 -15.95 -1.38
C SER A 59 -5.02 -15.66 -0.31
N ALA A 60 -4.94 -14.54 0.42
CA ALA A 60 -6.00 -14.10 1.30
C ALA A 60 -7.26 -13.77 0.48
N THR A 61 -8.41 -14.24 0.96
CA THR A 61 -9.70 -13.92 0.32
C THR A 61 -10.06 -12.45 0.55
N MET A 62 -10.80 -11.87 -0.39
CA MET A 62 -11.33 -10.51 -0.25
C MET A 62 -12.13 -10.36 1.04
N GLU A 63 -12.99 -11.32 1.36
CA GLU A 63 -13.79 -11.33 2.57
C GLU A 63 -12.94 -11.31 3.85
N GLY A 64 -11.98 -12.24 3.97
CA GLY A 64 -11.12 -12.31 5.16
C GLY A 64 -10.26 -11.06 5.33
N ALA A 65 -9.70 -10.56 4.23
CA ALA A 65 -8.90 -9.34 4.24
C ALA A 65 -9.71 -8.11 4.65
N ILE A 66 -10.96 -7.99 4.19
CA ILE A 66 -11.88 -6.91 4.59
C ILE A 66 -12.21 -7.02 6.08
N ALA A 67 -12.49 -8.23 6.58
CA ALA A 67 -12.78 -8.43 8.01
C ALA A 67 -11.60 -7.99 8.89
N ASP A 68 -10.37 -8.39 8.53
CA ASP A 68 -9.16 -7.98 9.25
C ASP A 68 -8.94 -6.45 9.20
N TYR A 69 -9.22 -5.82 8.06
CA TYR A 69 -9.10 -4.36 7.91
C TYR A 69 -10.07 -3.60 8.81
N LEU A 70 -11.30 -4.10 8.94
CA LEU A 70 -12.32 -3.48 9.78
C LEU A 70 -11.98 -3.66 11.27
N LEU A 71 -11.50 -4.84 11.66
CA LEU A 71 -11.04 -5.11 13.02
C LEU A 71 -9.86 -4.20 13.43
N ASP A 72 -8.92 -3.95 12.51
CA ASP A 72 -7.81 -3.01 12.73
C ASP A 72 -8.31 -1.56 12.98
N HIS A 73 -9.37 -1.13 12.27
CA HIS A 73 -9.96 0.19 12.47
C HIS A 73 -10.73 0.31 13.78
N GLU A 74 -11.37 -0.77 14.24
CA GLU A 74 -12.00 -0.84 15.57
C GLU A 74 -10.96 -0.67 16.68
N GLY A 75 -9.82 -1.35 16.59
CA GLY A 75 -8.72 -1.19 17.54
C GLY A 75 -8.02 0.18 17.50
N GLY A 76 -8.15 0.91 16.38
CA GLY A 76 -7.51 2.20 16.14
C GLY A 76 -8.33 3.45 16.52
N ASN A 77 -9.42 3.32 17.29
CA ASN A 77 -10.35 4.41 17.65
C ASN A 77 -11.07 5.08 16.44
N ALA A 78 -11.26 4.38 15.33
CA ALA A 78 -12.10 4.89 14.26
C ALA A 78 -13.55 5.04 14.76
N SER A 79 -14.24 6.11 14.34
CA SER A 79 -15.66 6.25 14.69
C SER A 79 -16.48 5.14 14.03
N GLN A 80 -17.57 4.72 14.68
CA GLN A 80 -18.50 3.73 14.14
C GLN A 80 -19.00 4.10 12.74
N LYS A 81 -19.20 5.41 12.50
CA LYS A 81 -19.54 5.92 11.18
C LYS A 81 -18.44 5.61 10.17
N THR A 82 -17.17 5.83 10.49
CA THR A 82 -16.06 5.53 9.57
C THR A 82 -16.00 4.05 9.20
N ILE A 83 -16.18 3.16 10.19
CA ILE A 83 -16.22 1.70 9.97
C ILE A 83 -17.38 1.32 9.04
N GLN A 84 -18.57 1.87 9.27
CA GLN A 84 -19.74 1.61 8.42
C GLN A 84 -19.52 2.07 6.96
N TRP A 85 -18.82 3.19 6.75
CA TRP A 85 -18.47 3.65 5.41
C TRP A 85 -17.50 2.69 4.72
N HIS A 86 -16.52 2.16 5.45
CA HIS A 86 -15.62 1.13 4.93
C HIS A 86 -16.38 -0.15 4.58
N GLN A 87 -17.20 -0.67 5.51
CA GLN A 87 -18.04 -1.85 5.29
C GLN A 87 -18.88 -1.73 4.01
N THR A 88 -19.59 -0.61 3.85
CA THR A 88 -20.45 -0.38 2.69
C THR A 88 -19.65 -0.38 1.38
N ALA A 89 -18.55 0.36 1.34
CA ALA A 89 -17.75 0.50 0.12
C ALA A 89 -17.02 -0.80 -0.25
N LEU A 90 -16.44 -1.48 0.74
CA LEU A 90 -15.66 -2.71 0.53
C LEU A 90 -16.55 -3.92 0.25
N GLY A 91 -17.75 -3.98 0.86
CA GLY A 91 -18.76 -4.97 0.51
C GLY A 91 -19.19 -4.85 -0.95
N LEU A 92 -19.45 -3.62 -1.42
CA LEU A 92 -19.80 -3.37 -2.83
C LEU A 92 -18.65 -3.74 -3.79
N LEU A 93 -17.41 -3.44 -3.41
CA LEU A 93 -16.23 -3.83 -4.20
C LEU A 93 -16.11 -5.36 -4.27
N ARG A 94 -16.22 -6.05 -3.13
CA ARG A 94 -16.16 -7.51 -3.05
C ARG A 94 -17.21 -8.15 -3.96
N SER A 95 -18.48 -7.78 -3.80
CA SER A 95 -19.56 -8.33 -4.63
C SER A 95 -19.30 -8.12 -6.11
N PHE A 96 -18.86 -6.92 -6.51
CA PHE A 96 -18.49 -6.65 -7.90
C PHE A 96 -17.34 -7.55 -8.39
N LEU A 97 -16.26 -7.69 -7.62
CA LEU A 97 -15.12 -8.52 -8.00
C LEU A 97 -15.51 -10.00 -8.12
N GLU A 98 -16.33 -10.50 -7.21
CA GLU A 98 -16.76 -11.89 -7.21
C GLU A 98 -17.77 -12.18 -8.34
N GLU A 99 -18.79 -11.35 -8.49
CA GLU A 99 -19.91 -11.58 -9.41
C GLU A 99 -19.57 -11.20 -10.86
N GLU A 100 -18.90 -10.06 -11.07
CA GLU A 100 -18.64 -9.53 -12.42
C GLU A 100 -17.25 -9.90 -12.97
N ARG A 101 -16.30 -10.26 -12.10
CA ARG A 101 -14.91 -10.55 -12.48
C ARG A 101 -14.44 -11.96 -12.10
N GLY A 102 -15.17 -12.67 -11.24
CA GLY A 102 -14.76 -13.98 -10.72
C GLY A 102 -13.52 -13.94 -9.82
N ILE A 103 -13.14 -12.75 -9.34
CA ILE A 103 -11.93 -12.55 -8.51
C ILE A 103 -12.30 -12.71 -7.04
N ARG A 104 -11.58 -13.58 -6.33
CA ARG A 104 -11.81 -13.84 -4.90
C ARG A 104 -10.61 -13.52 -4.02
N LEU A 105 -9.41 -13.46 -4.59
CA LEU A 105 -8.18 -13.24 -3.85
C LEU A 105 -7.71 -11.80 -3.99
N VAL A 106 -7.19 -11.23 -2.91
CA VAL A 106 -6.70 -9.84 -2.91
C VAL A 106 -5.55 -9.62 -3.89
N GLY A 107 -4.72 -10.64 -4.11
CA GLY A 107 -3.56 -10.58 -5.00
C GLY A 107 -3.90 -10.65 -6.50
N GLU A 108 -5.14 -10.98 -6.86
CA GLU A 108 -5.61 -11.06 -8.24
C GLU A 108 -6.16 -9.73 -8.78
N VAL A 109 -6.40 -8.76 -7.89
CA VAL A 109 -6.99 -7.46 -8.25
C VAL A 109 -5.94 -6.54 -8.85
N ASP A 110 -6.20 -6.01 -10.05
CA ASP A 110 -5.35 -5.02 -10.71
C ASP A 110 -6.14 -3.73 -11.07
N ALA A 111 -5.44 -2.70 -11.53
CA ALA A 111 -6.00 -1.40 -11.91
C ALA A 111 -7.19 -1.49 -12.89
N PRO A 112 -7.20 -2.39 -13.91
CA PRO A 112 -8.36 -2.55 -14.78
C PRO A 112 -9.64 -2.99 -14.05
N ASP A 113 -9.52 -3.80 -12.99
CA ASP A 113 -10.68 -4.24 -12.19
C ASP A 113 -11.27 -3.07 -11.41
N ILE A 114 -10.41 -2.21 -10.85
CA ILE A 114 -10.85 -1.00 -10.13
C ILE A 114 -11.53 -0.01 -11.09
N ASN A 115 -10.98 0.18 -12.29
CA ASN A 115 -11.61 1.03 -13.30
C ASN A 115 -12.96 0.46 -13.76
N ALA A 116 -13.06 -0.86 -13.93
CA ALA A 116 -14.31 -1.54 -14.25
C ALA A 116 -15.35 -1.39 -13.12
N TRP A 117 -14.92 -1.46 -11.86
CA TRP A 117 -15.78 -1.21 -10.71
C TRP A 117 -16.36 0.22 -10.72
N PHE A 118 -15.55 1.22 -11.05
CA PHE A 118 -16.06 2.60 -11.21
C PHE A 118 -17.08 2.72 -12.34
N ALA A 119 -16.84 2.06 -13.47
CA ALA A 119 -17.79 2.04 -14.58
C ALA A 119 -19.10 1.33 -14.19
N PHE A 120 -19.01 0.21 -13.45
CA PHE A 120 -20.15 -0.51 -12.91
C PHE A 120 -20.98 0.38 -11.99
N MET A 121 -20.36 1.06 -11.01
CA MET A 121 -21.08 1.93 -10.08
C MET A 121 -21.81 3.11 -10.74
N ARG A 122 -21.35 3.57 -11.93
CA ARG A 122 -22.03 4.61 -12.72
C ARG A 122 -23.26 4.11 -13.46
N LYS A 123 -23.27 2.83 -13.83
CA LYS A 123 -24.34 2.20 -14.61
C LYS A 123 -25.38 1.50 -13.73
N THR A 124 -24.94 0.97 -12.59
CA THR A 124 -25.77 0.17 -11.71
C THR A 124 -26.43 1.05 -10.64
N PRO A 125 -27.77 1.04 -10.55
CA PRO A 125 -28.49 1.74 -9.50
C PRO A 125 -28.02 1.33 -8.10
N ALA A 126 -28.12 2.25 -7.14
CA ALA A 126 -28.07 1.89 -5.73
C ALA A 126 -29.35 1.14 -5.32
N SER A 127 -29.36 0.58 -4.11
CA SER A 127 -30.52 -0.13 -3.54
C SER A 127 -31.83 0.67 -3.57
N ARG A 128 -31.77 2.01 -3.61
CA ARG A 128 -32.93 2.91 -3.74
C ARG A 128 -33.28 3.27 -5.20
N GLY A 129 -32.80 2.51 -6.19
CA GLY A 129 -33.07 2.72 -7.62
C GLY A 129 -32.39 3.93 -8.26
N LYS A 130 -31.68 4.78 -7.50
CA LYS A 130 -30.98 5.96 -8.02
C LYS A 130 -29.54 5.64 -8.41
N ILE A 131 -29.08 6.21 -9.52
CA ILE A 131 -27.67 6.18 -9.92
C ILE A 131 -26.83 6.90 -8.87
N ARG A 132 -25.66 6.34 -8.54
CA ARG A 132 -24.74 6.92 -7.56
C ARG A 132 -24.11 8.19 -8.13
N SER A 133 -24.05 9.25 -7.32
CA SER A 133 -23.34 10.48 -7.71
C SER A 133 -21.84 10.24 -7.81
N GLU A 134 -21.12 11.02 -8.63
CA GLU A 134 -19.65 10.97 -8.69
C GLU A 134 -19.00 11.18 -7.31
N ARG A 135 -19.62 12.00 -6.44
CA ARG A 135 -19.17 12.21 -5.06
C ARG A 135 -19.24 10.94 -4.22
N THR A 136 -20.32 10.17 -4.37
CA THR A 136 -20.49 8.88 -3.71
C THR A 136 -19.44 7.90 -4.20
N ILE A 137 -19.29 7.77 -5.52
CA ILE A 137 -18.30 6.88 -6.17
C ILE A 137 -16.89 7.23 -5.70
N GLN A 138 -16.52 8.51 -5.69
CA GLN A 138 -15.22 8.96 -5.20
C GLN A 138 -15.00 8.62 -3.72
N THR A 139 -16.05 8.68 -2.90
CA THR A 139 -15.92 8.34 -1.48
C THR A 139 -15.72 6.84 -1.28
N TYR A 140 -16.39 5.99 -2.07
CA TYR A 140 -16.13 4.55 -2.07
C TYR A 140 -14.73 4.23 -2.60
N ALA A 141 -14.28 4.92 -3.66
CA ALA A 141 -12.92 4.78 -4.18
C ALA A 141 -11.85 5.14 -3.12
N ARG A 142 -12.09 6.17 -2.30
CA ARG A 142 -11.18 6.53 -1.19
C ARG A 142 -11.09 5.42 -0.14
N SER A 143 -12.23 4.81 0.22
CA SER A 143 -12.27 3.65 1.13
C SER A 143 -11.48 2.46 0.57
N ALA A 144 -11.74 2.08 -0.68
CA ALA A 144 -11.04 0.98 -1.35
C ALA A 144 -9.52 1.25 -1.45
N ARG A 145 -9.10 2.48 -1.78
CA ARG A 145 -7.68 2.84 -1.80
C ARG A 145 -7.02 2.71 -0.42
N ALA A 146 -7.70 3.16 0.64
CA ALA A 146 -7.19 3.02 2.00
C ALA A 146 -6.99 1.55 2.38
N PHE A 147 -7.93 0.69 2.01
CA PHE A 147 -7.86 -0.76 2.18
C PHE A 147 -6.66 -1.37 1.44
N PHE A 148 -6.48 -1.12 0.15
CA PHE A 148 -5.35 -1.70 -0.59
C PHE A 148 -3.99 -1.17 -0.11
N HIS A 149 -3.90 0.10 0.28
CA HIS A 149 -2.68 0.60 0.94
C HIS A 149 -2.42 -0.07 2.29
N TRP A 150 -3.47 -0.38 3.06
CA TRP A 150 -3.33 -1.13 4.30
C TRP A 150 -2.82 -2.57 4.04
N LEU A 151 -3.30 -3.22 2.98
CA LEU A 151 -2.78 -4.53 2.56
C LEU A 151 -1.30 -4.47 2.17
N VAL A 152 -0.87 -3.40 1.49
CA VAL A 152 0.55 -3.17 1.20
C VAL A 152 1.35 -2.98 2.49
N ARG A 153 0.85 -2.17 3.44
CA ARG A 153 1.51 -1.98 4.75
C ARG A 153 1.65 -3.27 5.56
N ARG A 154 0.72 -4.22 5.40
CA ARG A 154 0.78 -5.54 6.04
C ARG A 154 1.55 -6.58 5.22
N GLU A 155 2.13 -6.17 4.10
CA GLU A 155 2.86 -7.05 3.16
C GLU A 155 1.97 -8.21 2.65
N THR A 156 0.66 -8.00 2.59
CA THR A 156 -0.29 -8.96 2.02
C THR A 156 -0.23 -8.96 0.51
N ILE A 157 -0.02 -7.77 -0.07
CA ILE A 157 0.23 -7.54 -1.50
C ILE A 157 1.44 -6.61 -1.64
N GLU A 158 2.16 -6.71 -2.75
CA GLU A 158 3.37 -5.91 -2.97
C GLU A 158 3.06 -4.48 -3.42
N ARG A 159 1.99 -4.28 -4.20
CA ARG A 159 1.65 -3.00 -4.80
C ARG A 159 0.15 -2.79 -4.75
N SER A 160 -0.26 -1.53 -4.72
CA SER A 160 -1.67 -1.18 -4.69
C SER A 160 -2.21 -1.14 -6.13
N PRO A 161 -3.36 -1.77 -6.44
CA PRO A 161 -3.99 -1.62 -7.75
C PRO A 161 -4.41 -0.16 -8.01
N PHE A 162 -4.45 0.69 -6.99
CA PHE A 162 -4.73 2.11 -7.12
C PHE A 162 -3.55 2.95 -7.63
N ASP A 163 -2.34 2.40 -7.72
CA ASP A 163 -1.15 3.15 -8.17
C ASP A 163 -1.28 3.63 -9.63
N ARG A 164 -2.11 2.95 -10.42
CA ARG A 164 -2.36 3.23 -11.85
C ARG A 164 -3.82 3.57 -12.15
N VAL A 165 -4.62 3.89 -11.13
CA VAL A 165 -6.05 4.19 -11.27
C VAL A 165 -6.28 5.69 -11.30
N VAL A 166 -7.05 6.15 -12.29
CA VAL A 166 -7.53 7.53 -12.34
C VAL A 166 -8.78 7.66 -11.47
N PHE A 167 -8.71 8.51 -10.46
CA PHE A 167 -9.84 8.74 -9.57
C PHE A 167 -11.03 9.41 -10.28
N PRO A 168 -12.27 9.08 -9.88
CA PRO A 168 -13.47 9.79 -10.32
C PRO A 168 -13.33 11.29 -10.05
N LYS A 169 -13.50 12.11 -11.09
CA LYS A 169 -13.48 13.57 -10.99
C LYS A 169 -14.82 14.02 -10.41
N VAL A 170 -14.75 14.72 -9.29
CA VAL A 170 -15.90 15.41 -8.71
C VAL A 170 -15.75 16.89 -8.98
N GLY A 171 -16.81 17.53 -9.47
CA GLY A 171 -16.87 18.98 -9.51
C GLY A 171 -16.73 19.55 -8.09
N LYS A 172 -16.18 20.75 -7.99
CA LYS A 172 -16.21 21.54 -6.75
C LYS A 172 -17.51 22.34 -6.77
N PRO A 173 -18.60 21.87 -6.12
CA PRO A 173 -19.80 22.68 -6.04
C PRO A 173 -19.43 23.97 -5.31
N LEU A 174 -19.84 25.11 -5.86
CA LEU A 174 -19.73 26.37 -5.16
C LEU A 174 -20.68 26.29 -3.96
N ILE A 175 -20.12 26.23 -2.75
CA ILE A 175 -20.92 26.36 -1.54
C ILE A 175 -21.34 27.82 -1.48
N ARG A 176 -22.62 28.07 -1.70
CA ARG A 176 -23.18 29.40 -1.52
C ARG A 176 -23.16 29.73 -0.04
N ILE A 177 -22.52 30.83 0.31
CA ILE A 177 -22.54 31.39 1.65
C ILE A 177 -23.80 32.25 1.75
N LEU A 178 -24.44 32.27 2.92
CA LEU A 178 -25.55 33.18 3.17
C LEU A 178 -24.98 34.59 3.33
N GLU A 179 -25.49 35.53 2.54
CA GLU A 179 -25.17 36.94 2.73
C GLU A 179 -25.85 37.47 4.01
N SER A 180 -25.35 38.58 4.56
CA SER A 180 -25.85 39.08 5.85
C SER A 180 -27.35 39.33 5.86
N ASP A 181 -27.92 39.86 4.78
CA ASP A 181 -29.36 40.12 4.64
C ASP A 181 -30.19 38.82 4.60
N GLU A 182 -29.65 37.77 4.00
CA GLU A 182 -30.27 36.44 3.99
C GLU A 182 -30.23 35.75 5.34
N PHE A 183 -29.13 35.95 6.06
CA PHE A 183 -29.00 35.45 7.41
C PHE A 183 -30.02 36.12 8.34
N GLU A 184 -30.21 37.43 8.25
CA GLU A 184 -31.24 38.14 9.01
C GLU A 184 -32.65 37.65 8.64
N ARG A 185 -32.95 37.46 7.35
CA ARG A 185 -34.24 36.87 6.93
C ARG A 185 -34.46 35.46 7.49
N LEU A 186 -33.40 34.65 7.57
CA LEU A 186 -33.45 33.32 8.18
C LEU A 186 -33.73 33.40 9.68
N LEU A 187 -33.11 34.34 10.39
CA LEU A 187 -33.36 34.55 11.82
C LEU A 187 -34.83 34.92 12.08
N VAL A 188 -35.38 35.86 11.30
CA VAL A 188 -36.79 36.26 11.38
C VAL A 188 -37.71 35.07 11.11
N ALA A 189 -37.42 34.25 10.09
CA ALA A 189 -38.22 33.07 9.76
C ALA A 189 -38.19 31.98 10.85
N CYS A 190 -37.16 31.97 11.69
CA CYS A 190 -37.03 31.05 12.82
C CYS A 190 -37.60 31.59 14.13
N THR A 191 -38.07 32.86 14.19
CA THR A 191 -38.72 33.42 15.38
C THR A 191 -40.15 32.86 15.51
N PRO A 192 -40.49 32.13 16.59
CA PRO A 192 -41.85 31.68 16.85
C PRO A 192 -42.80 32.87 17.04
N PRO A 193 -44.10 32.72 16.71
CA PRO A 193 -45.08 33.76 17.00
C PRO A 193 -45.14 34.04 18.51
N GLY A 194 -44.81 35.27 18.93
CA GLY A 194 -44.93 35.73 20.31
C GLY A 194 -43.71 35.55 21.21
N GLU A 195 -42.53 35.23 20.66
CA GLU A 195 -41.28 35.24 21.42
C GLU A 195 -40.85 36.68 21.73
N ILE A 196 -40.54 36.99 23.00
CA ILE A 196 -40.05 38.30 23.45
C ILE A 196 -38.59 38.13 23.88
N GLY A 197 -37.67 38.76 23.16
CA GLY A 197 -36.24 38.68 23.40
C GLY A 197 -35.44 39.44 22.33
N PRO A 198 -34.11 39.55 22.47
CA PRO A 198 -33.27 40.37 21.59
C PRO A 198 -33.26 39.98 20.11
N LEU A 199 -33.79 38.79 19.77
CA LEU A 199 -34.02 38.32 18.40
C LEU A 199 -35.33 38.85 17.80
N ALA A 200 -36.38 39.06 18.63
CA ALA A 200 -37.67 39.58 18.20
C ALA A 200 -37.62 41.09 17.91
N ASP A 201 -36.83 41.85 18.68
CA ASP A 201 -36.65 43.31 18.48
C ASP A 201 -35.91 43.66 17.18
N ARG A 202 -35.23 42.69 16.54
CA ARG A 202 -34.56 42.85 15.24
C ARG A 202 -35.46 42.56 14.05
N ALA A 203 -36.60 41.91 14.28
CA ALA A 203 -37.55 41.49 13.25
C ALA A 203 -38.68 42.52 13.01
N ALA A 204 -38.74 43.60 13.81
CA ALA A 204 -39.78 44.63 13.80
C ALA A 204 -39.37 45.89 13.00
#